data_AF-A0A345R898-F1
#
_entry.id   AF-A0A345R898-F1
#
_cell.length_a   1.000
_cell.length_b   1.000
_cell.length_c   1.000
_cell.angle_alpha   90.00
_cell.angle_beta   90.00
_cell.angle_gamma   90.00
#
_symmetry.space_group_name_H-M   'P 1'
#
loop_
_entity.id
_entity.type
_entity.pdbx_description
1 polymer ?
#
loop_
_entity_poly.entity_id
_entity_poly.type
_entity_poly.pdbx_seq_one_letter_code
_entity_poly.pdbx_strand_id
1 'polypeptide(L)'
;MLHDHVIPKPPTLGAYASHQLLEGLTDGARPLFVDNGDHLLVRSVDQSLTQSSKPVPTVNLGDVLGFELRASCGVKVKGKHRYFPLKDWRARHAWLNRRASGFDVLAVTVSARSTPIKKNIRIDQSDFAGVLRVTDIEAFNQVLEHGIGGPGKAFGHGMLVI
;
A
#
# COMPACT_ATOMS: atom_id res chain seq x y z
N MET A 1 -11.51 -5.10 14.10
CA MET A 1 -10.28 -4.32 14.40
C MET A 1 -9.18 -4.71 13.43
N LEU A 2 -8.48 -3.72 12.85
CA LEU A 2 -7.38 -3.98 11.92
C LEU A 2 -6.15 -4.53 12.64
N HIS A 3 -5.57 -5.58 12.07
CA HIS A 3 -4.33 -6.17 12.56
C HIS A 3 -3.32 -6.28 11.43
N ASP A 4 -2.06 -6.02 11.75
CA ASP A 4 -0.92 -6.26 10.90
C ASP A 4 -0.21 -7.55 11.33
N HIS A 5 0.03 -8.42 10.36
CA HIS A 5 0.63 -9.73 10.49
C HIS A 5 1.96 -9.77 9.74
N VAL A 6 2.99 -10.35 10.37
CA VAL A 6 4.29 -10.57 9.71
C VAL A 6 4.39 -12.04 9.32
N ILE A 7 4.54 -12.30 8.02
CA ILE A 7 4.70 -13.65 7.47
C ILE A 7 6.09 -13.75 6.83
N PRO A 8 7.04 -14.49 7.43
CA PRO A 8 8.34 -14.74 6.82
C PRO A 8 8.21 -15.45 5.47
N LYS A 9 9.06 -15.09 4.50
CA LYS A 9 9.10 -15.75 3.20
C LYS A 9 10.52 -15.80 2.61
N PRO A 10 10.79 -16.74 1.70
CA PRO A 10 12.02 -16.69 0.91
C PRO A 10 12.09 -15.39 0.07
N PRO A 11 13.24 -14.72 -0.01
CA PRO A 11 13.42 -13.52 -0.86
C PRO A 11 13.16 -13.75 -2.35
N THR A 12 13.19 -15.01 -2.80
CA THR A 12 12.92 -15.42 -4.18
C THR A 12 11.43 -15.40 -4.54
N LEU A 13 10.54 -15.30 -3.55
CA LEU A 13 9.10 -15.25 -3.79
C LEU A 13 8.70 -13.84 -4.27
N GLY A 14 8.29 -13.76 -5.53
CA GLY A 14 7.83 -12.52 -6.17
C GLY A 14 6.36 -12.21 -5.91
N ALA A 15 5.95 -10.98 -6.24
CA ALA A 15 4.64 -10.42 -5.90
C ALA A 15 3.43 -11.27 -6.33
N TYR A 16 3.47 -11.92 -7.50
CA TYR A 16 2.36 -12.78 -7.93
C TYR A 16 2.23 -14.06 -7.10
N ALA A 17 3.35 -14.67 -6.70
CA ALA A 17 3.31 -15.85 -5.84
C ALA A 17 2.88 -15.45 -4.42
N SER A 18 3.36 -14.30 -3.91
CA SER A 18 2.87 -13.72 -2.65
C SER A 18 1.35 -13.53 -2.65
N HIS A 19 0.78 -12.99 -3.74
CA HIS A 19 -0.67 -12.86 -3.92
C HIS A 19 -1.40 -14.20 -3.77
N GLN A 20 -0.94 -15.24 -4.47
CA GLN A 20 -1.59 -16.56 -4.46
C GLN A 20 -1.52 -17.22 -3.08
N LEU A 21 -0.40 -17.07 -2.36
CA LEU A 21 -0.27 -17.58 -1.00
C LEU A 21 -1.25 -16.88 -0.04
N LEU A 22 -1.37 -15.56 -0.14
CA LEU A 22 -2.31 -14.81 0.71
C LEU A 22 -3.75 -15.15 0.37
N GLU A 23 -4.12 -15.23 -0.90
CA GLU A 23 -5.48 -15.64 -1.31
C GLU A 23 -5.81 -17.05 -0.80
N GLY A 24 -4.85 -17.98 -0.83
CA GLY A 24 -5.02 -19.32 -0.26
C GLY A 24 -5.10 -19.33 1.27
N LEU A 25 -4.34 -18.48 1.96
CA LEU A 25 -4.34 -18.35 3.42
C LEU A 25 -5.64 -17.73 3.95
N THR A 26 -6.27 -16.88 3.16
CA THR A 26 -7.46 -16.12 3.56
C THR A 26 -8.75 -16.62 2.91
N ASP A 27 -8.81 -17.90 2.52
CA ASP A 27 -9.99 -18.53 1.92
C ASP A 27 -10.60 -17.73 0.74
N GLY A 28 -9.73 -17.20 -0.12
CA GLY A 28 -10.10 -16.40 -1.29
C GLY A 28 -10.23 -14.90 -1.04
N ALA A 29 -10.09 -14.43 0.21
CA ALA A 29 -10.01 -13.00 0.48
C ALA A 29 -8.72 -12.38 -0.10
N ARG A 30 -8.70 -11.06 -0.19
CA ARG A 30 -7.59 -10.31 -0.80
C ARG A 30 -7.11 -9.22 0.16
N PRO A 31 -6.38 -9.61 1.22
CA PRO A 31 -5.89 -8.64 2.19
C PRO A 31 -4.93 -7.65 1.52
N LEU A 32 -4.82 -6.47 2.12
CA LEU A 32 -3.73 -5.56 1.79
C LEU A 32 -2.42 -6.13 2.33
N PHE A 33 -1.34 -5.94 1.59
CA PHE A 33 -0.02 -6.35 2.06
C PHE A 33 1.08 -5.46 1.48
N VAL A 34 2.25 -5.54 2.10
CA VAL A 34 3.52 -5.01 1.60
C VAL A 34 4.53 -6.16 1.53
N ASP A 35 5.25 -6.23 0.42
CA ASP A 35 6.39 -7.15 0.27
C ASP A 35 7.70 -6.43 0.63
N ASN A 36 8.31 -6.86 1.74
CA ASN A 36 9.56 -6.33 2.28
C ASN A 36 10.79 -7.18 1.92
N GLY A 37 10.63 -8.11 0.96
CA GLY A 37 11.70 -9.00 0.52
C GLY A 37 11.70 -10.31 1.28
N ASP A 38 12.12 -10.31 2.54
CA ASP A 38 12.20 -11.51 3.39
C ASP A 38 10.93 -11.79 4.22
N HIS A 39 9.96 -10.87 4.20
CA HIS A 39 8.66 -11.06 4.82
C HIS A 39 7.56 -10.28 4.10
N LEU A 40 6.32 -10.67 4.37
CA LEU A 40 5.11 -9.92 4.05
C LEU A 40 4.59 -9.26 5.32
N LEU A 41 4.25 -7.98 5.22
CA LEU A 41 3.37 -7.32 6.19
C LEU A 41 1.96 -7.38 5.62
N VAL A 42 1.02 -8.03 6.30
CA VAL A 42 -0.33 -8.30 5.81
C VAL A 42 -1.35 -7.68 6.76
N ARG A 43 -2.28 -6.90 6.23
CA ARG A 43 -3.38 -6.30 7.00
C ARG A 43 -4.67 -7.08 6.82
N SER A 44 -5.29 -7.47 7.92
CA SER A 44 -6.59 -8.16 7.95
C SER A 44 -7.59 -7.46 8.87
N VAL A 45 -8.87 -7.67 8.58
CA VAL A 45 -10.00 -7.29 9.42
C VAL A 45 -10.51 -8.55 10.10
N ASP A 46 -10.43 -8.61 11.43
CA ASP A 46 -11.04 -9.67 12.27
C ASP A 46 -10.59 -11.12 12.02
N GLN A 47 -9.66 -11.34 11.09
CA GLN A 47 -9.05 -12.64 10.81
C GLN A 47 -7.64 -12.72 11.39
N SER A 48 -7.43 -13.62 12.34
CA SER A 48 -6.08 -13.90 12.84
C SER A 48 -5.33 -14.81 11.87
N LEU A 49 -4.38 -14.25 11.13
CA LEU A 49 -3.52 -14.99 10.18
C LEU A 49 -2.29 -15.62 10.84
N THR A 50 -1.85 -15.07 11.97
CA THR A 50 -0.62 -15.47 12.67
C THR A 50 -0.83 -15.37 14.18
N GLN A 51 -0.09 -16.16 14.95
CA GLN A 51 -0.13 -16.10 16.42
C GLN A 51 0.33 -14.74 17.00
N SER A 52 1.22 -14.04 16.29
CA SER A 52 1.81 -12.77 16.72
C SER A 52 1.34 -11.58 15.88
N SER A 53 0.02 -11.36 15.83
CA SER A 53 -0.53 -10.16 15.19
C SER A 53 -0.29 -8.91 16.05
N LYS A 54 -0.19 -7.75 15.40
CA LYS A 54 -0.15 -6.46 16.08
C LYS A 54 -1.37 -5.64 15.67
N PRO A 55 -2.11 -5.04 16.60
CA PRO A 55 -3.18 -4.12 16.23
C PRO A 55 -2.59 -2.92 15.48
N VAL A 56 -3.29 -2.46 14.44
CA VAL A 56 -2.96 -1.18 13.80
C VAL A 56 -3.18 -0.06 14.82
N PRO A 57 -2.25 0.91 14.97
CA PRO A 57 -2.39 1.97 15.96
C PRO A 57 -3.70 2.74 15.83
N THR A 58 -4.37 3.00 16.96
CA THR A 58 -5.49 3.94 17.01
C THR A 58 -4.96 5.36 16.83
N VAL A 59 -5.65 6.17 16.02
CA VAL A 59 -5.27 7.56 15.75
C VAL A 59 -6.37 8.53 16.16
N ASN A 60 -5.96 9.76 16.47
CA ASN A 60 -6.84 10.88 16.79
C ASN A 60 -6.75 11.98 15.73
N LEU A 61 -7.76 12.85 15.70
CA LEU A 61 -7.76 14.04 14.86
C LEU A 61 -6.58 14.94 15.24
N GLY A 62 -5.77 15.31 14.24
CA GLY A 62 -4.59 16.15 14.43
C GLY A 62 -3.29 15.38 14.71
N ASP A 63 -3.33 14.06 14.90
CA ASP A 63 -2.13 13.26 15.09
C ASP A 63 -1.17 13.41 13.90
N VAL A 64 0.13 13.50 14.20
CA VAL A 64 1.21 13.61 13.22
C VAL A 64 2.01 12.32 13.22
N LEU A 65 2.04 11.62 12.08
CA LEU A 65 2.54 10.26 11.96
C LEU A 65 3.54 10.14 10.80
N GLY A 66 4.57 9.32 11.00
CA GLY A 66 5.38 8.83 9.89
C GLY A 66 4.56 7.83 9.06
N PHE A 67 4.81 7.74 7.76
CA PHE A 67 4.16 6.73 6.93
C PHE A 67 5.05 6.22 5.80
N GLU A 68 4.74 5.00 5.37
CA GLU A 68 5.20 4.42 4.11
C GLU A 68 4.01 4.01 3.25
N LEU A 69 4.15 4.19 1.93
CA LEU A 69 3.15 3.75 0.96
C LEU A 69 3.84 3.32 -0.33
N ARG A 70 3.66 2.05 -0.71
CA ARG A 70 3.95 1.57 -2.05
C ARG A 70 2.71 1.72 -2.93
N ALA A 71 2.78 2.41 -4.06
CA ALA A 71 1.62 2.61 -4.93
C ALA A 71 1.98 2.63 -6.43
N SER A 72 0.98 2.35 -7.28
CA SER A 72 1.09 2.56 -8.73
C SER A 72 0.52 3.92 -9.10
N CYS A 73 1.38 4.87 -9.47
CA CYS A 73 0.96 6.23 -9.75
C CYS A 73 0.70 6.43 -11.24
N GLY A 74 -0.54 6.80 -11.56
CA GLY A 74 -0.95 7.06 -12.93
C GLY A 74 -2.33 7.66 -13.04
N VAL A 75 -2.72 7.93 -14.28
CA VAL A 75 -3.99 8.56 -14.66
C VAL A 75 -4.70 7.72 -15.72
N LYS A 76 -6.02 7.82 -15.78
CA LYS A 76 -6.80 7.28 -16.90
C LYS A 76 -6.80 8.31 -18.03
N VAL A 77 -6.32 7.92 -19.20
CA VAL A 77 -6.35 8.72 -20.44
C VAL A 77 -7.09 7.91 -21.50
N LYS A 78 -8.26 8.40 -21.93
CA LYS A 78 -9.12 7.71 -22.91
C LYS A 78 -9.39 6.24 -22.50
N GLY A 79 -9.78 6.04 -21.24
CA GLY A 79 -10.06 4.71 -20.67
C GLY A 79 -8.83 3.84 -20.34
N LYS A 80 -7.63 4.20 -20.81
CA LYS A 80 -6.40 3.43 -20.56
C LYS A 80 -5.63 4.00 -19.37
N HIS A 81 -5.13 3.14 -18.49
CA HIS A 81 -4.25 3.56 -17.40
C HIS A 81 -2.85 3.88 -17.95
N ARG A 82 -2.32 5.05 -17.60
CA ARG A 82 -0.97 5.50 -17.96
C ARG A 82 -0.22 5.92 -16.71
N TYR A 83 0.91 5.28 -16.45
CA TYR A 83 1.81 5.65 -15.37
C TYR A 83 2.54 6.96 -15.68
N PHE A 84 2.90 7.71 -14.63
CA PHE A 84 3.74 8.89 -14.80
C PHE A 84 5.19 8.48 -15.16
N PRO A 85 5.97 9.37 -15.80
CA PRO A 85 7.41 9.16 -15.94
C PRO A 85 8.06 8.89 -14.58
N LEU A 86 9.06 7.99 -14.54
CA LEU A 86 9.69 7.57 -13.27
C LEU A 86 10.34 8.74 -12.51
N LYS A 87 10.90 9.71 -13.24
CA LYS A 87 11.58 10.88 -12.64
C LYS A 87 10.64 12.03 -12.27
N ASP A 88 9.35 11.94 -12.58
CA ASP A 88 8.37 13.00 -12.32
C ASP A 88 7.82 12.90 -10.89
N TRP A 89 8.64 13.26 -9.91
CA TRP A 89 8.26 13.26 -8.49
C TRP A 89 7.11 14.25 -8.21
N ARG A 90 7.02 15.36 -8.96
CA ARG A 90 5.95 16.36 -8.78
C ARG A 90 4.59 15.77 -9.10
N ALA A 91 4.45 15.06 -10.21
CA ALA A 91 3.20 14.38 -10.57
C ALA A 91 2.82 13.30 -9.55
N ARG A 92 3.81 12.60 -8.97
CA ARG A 92 3.62 11.57 -7.94
C ARG A 92 3.18 12.17 -6.60
N HIS A 93 3.76 13.28 -6.17
CA HIS A 93 3.30 14.03 -4.99
C HIS A 93 1.87 14.54 -5.18
N ALA A 94 1.59 15.16 -6.34
CA ALA A 94 0.24 15.62 -6.66
C ALA A 94 -0.77 14.47 -6.74
N TRP A 95 -0.34 13.29 -7.19
CA TRP A 95 -1.15 12.08 -7.15
C TRP A 95 -1.44 11.65 -5.71
N LEU A 96 -0.43 11.61 -4.83
CA LEU A 96 -0.63 11.23 -3.42
C LEU A 96 -1.58 12.21 -2.73
N ASN A 97 -1.39 13.52 -2.89
CA ASN A 97 -2.25 14.53 -2.29
C ASN A 97 -3.71 14.42 -2.75
N ARG A 98 -3.97 14.04 -4.00
CA ARG A 98 -5.34 13.78 -4.49
C ARG A 98 -5.95 12.49 -3.95
N ARG A 99 -5.11 11.57 -3.47
CA ARG A 99 -5.50 10.28 -2.91
C ARG A 99 -5.52 10.27 -1.39
N ALA A 100 -4.91 11.28 -0.77
CA ALA A 100 -4.96 11.50 0.66
C ALA A 100 -6.40 11.81 1.05
N SER A 101 -6.98 10.90 1.82
CA SER A 101 -8.35 10.99 2.30
C SER A 101 -8.30 10.83 3.81
N GLY A 102 -8.72 11.87 4.52
CA GLY A 102 -8.60 11.94 5.98
C GLY A 102 -7.22 12.25 6.53
N PHE A 103 -6.28 12.68 5.68
CA PHE A 103 -4.99 13.21 6.13
C PHE A 103 -4.42 14.25 5.17
N ASP A 104 -3.58 15.13 5.72
CA ASP A 104 -2.70 16.02 4.96
C ASP A 104 -1.28 15.42 4.91
N VAL A 105 -0.61 15.50 3.77
CA VAL A 105 0.82 15.16 3.68
C VAL A 105 1.64 16.39 4.04
N LEU A 106 2.43 16.32 5.10
CA LEU A 106 3.28 17.43 5.58
C LEU A 106 4.65 17.42 4.89
N ALA A 107 5.24 16.24 4.74
CA ALA A 107 6.52 16.03 4.06
C ALA A 107 6.51 14.65 3.40
N VAL A 108 7.10 14.53 2.22
CA VAL A 108 7.18 13.24 1.53
C VAL A 108 8.36 13.19 0.56
N THR A 109 8.97 12.02 0.47
CA THR A 109 9.90 11.63 -0.56
C THR A 109 9.30 10.50 -1.39
N VAL A 110 9.70 10.39 -2.65
CA VAL A 110 9.25 9.31 -3.53
C VAL A 110 10.40 8.79 -4.37
N SER A 111 10.54 7.47 -4.41
CA SER A 111 11.34 6.78 -5.42
C SER A 111 10.40 6.00 -6.33
N ALA A 112 10.78 5.82 -7.60
CA ALA A 112 9.94 5.13 -8.56
C ALA A 112 10.74 4.19 -9.46
N ARG A 113 10.20 3.00 -9.67
CA ARG A 113 10.74 2.00 -10.60
C ARG A 113 9.62 1.29 -11.35
N SER A 114 9.97 0.69 -12.49
CA SER A 114 9.09 -0.24 -13.16
C SER A 114 9.40 -1.65 -12.68
N THR A 115 8.44 -2.32 -12.06
CA THR A 115 8.60 -3.66 -11.48
C THR A 115 7.89 -4.70 -12.34
N PRO A 116 8.55 -5.82 -12.73
CA PRO A 116 7.86 -6.91 -13.41
C PRO A 116 6.97 -7.68 -12.43
N ILE A 117 5.72 -7.94 -12.81
CA ILE A 117 4.79 -8.76 -12.01
C ILE A 117 4.53 -10.14 -12.64
N LYS A 118 4.58 -10.21 -13.97
CA LYS A 118 4.48 -11.43 -14.79
C LYS A 118 5.26 -11.22 -16.09
N LYS A 119 5.43 -12.28 -16.88
CA LYS A 119 6.01 -12.19 -18.23
C LYS A 119 5.28 -11.10 -19.03
N ASN A 120 6.03 -10.12 -19.54
CA ASN A 120 5.55 -8.97 -20.31
C ASN A 120 4.60 -7.99 -19.58
N ILE A 121 4.39 -8.14 -18.27
CA ILE A 121 3.54 -7.23 -17.49
C ILE A 121 4.40 -6.55 -16.42
N ARG A 122 4.44 -5.22 -16.50
CA ARG A 122 5.14 -4.37 -15.55
C ARG A 122 4.17 -3.39 -14.91
N ILE A 123 4.44 -3.07 -13.66
CA ILE A 123 3.70 -2.07 -12.89
C ILE A 123 4.63 -0.93 -12.50
N ASP A 124 4.06 0.27 -12.39
CA ASP A 124 4.74 1.36 -11.70
C ASP A 124 4.78 1.06 -10.20
N GLN A 125 5.94 1.16 -9.61
CA GLN A 125 6.13 1.06 -8.17
C GLN A 125 6.72 2.38 -7.69
N SER A 126 5.87 3.19 -7.06
CA SER A 126 6.25 4.38 -6.30
C SER A 126 6.34 4.00 -4.83
N ASP A 127 7.51 4.13 -4.24
CA ASP A 127 7.69 3.97 -2.81
C ASP A 127 7.75 5.37 -2.19
N PHE A 128 6.69 5.76 -1.47
CA PHE A 128 6.59 7.00 -0.71
C PHE A 128 6.98 6.75 0.74
N ALA A 129 7.73 7.69 1.32
CA ALA A 129 8.00 7.77 2.75
C ALA A 129 7.87 9.22 3.20
N GLY A 130 7.17 9.47 4.30
CA GLY A 130 6.85 10.83 4.70
C GLY A 130 6.23 10.97 6.07
N VAL A 131 5.68 12.16 6.31
CA VAL A 131 4.93 12.53 7.51
C VAL A 131 3.57 13.07 7.09
N LEU A 132 2.52 12.63 7.76
CA LEU A 132 1.14 13.07 7.56
C LEU A 132 0.53 13.63 8.84
N ARG A 133 -0.59 14.35 8.69
CA ARG A 133 -1.45 14.76 9.79
C ARG A 133 -2.87 14.25 9.56
N VAL A 134 -3.47 13.59 10.54
CA VAL A 134 -4.86 13.11 10.45
C VAL A 134 -5.82 14.31 10.46
N THR A 135 -6.71 14.38 9.47
CA THR A 135 -7.70 15.48 9.31
C THR A 135 -9.15 15.01 9.36
N ASP A 136 -9.41 13.71 9.15
CA ASP A 136 -10.72 13.08 9.30
C ASP A 136 -10.50 11.60 9.65
N ILE A 137 -10.93 11.21 10.85
CA ILE A 137 -10.70 9.87 11.40
C ILE A 137 -11.43 8.79 10.59
N GLU A 138 -12.65 9.06 10.15
CA GLU A 138 -13.45 8.06 9.42
C GLU A 138 -12.84 7.81 8.06
N ALA A 139 -12.52 8.88 7.33
CA ALA A 139 -11.87 8.79 6.03
C ALA A 139 -10.47 8.15 6.13
N PHE A 140 -9.73 8.43 7.21
CA PHE A 140 -8.43 7.83 7.46
C PHE A 140 -8.53 6.32 7.75
N ASN A 141 -9.49 5.91 8.57
CA ASN A 141 -9.74 4.49 8.85
C ASN A 141 -10.13 3.73 7.57
N GLN A 142 -10.93 4.35 6.70
CA GLN A 142 -11.23 3.78 5.38
C GLN A 142 -9.98 3.59 4.52
N VAL A 143 -9.02 4.53 4.60
CA VAL A 143 -7.71 4.39 3.94
C VAL A 143 -6.89 3.25 4.53
N LEU A 144 -6.84 3.11 5.85
CA LEU A 144 -6.08 2.05 6.50
C LEU A 144 -6.63 0.66 6.15
N GLU A 145 -7.95 0.53 6.06
CA GLU A 145 -8.64 -0.73 5.77
C GLU A 145 -8.59 -1.09 4.28
N HIS A 146 -8.91 -0.15 3.40
CA HIS A 146 -9.10 -0.42 1.97
C HIS A 146 -7.88 -0.09 1.12
N GLY A 147 -6.95 0.72 1.64
CA GLY A 147 -5.71 1.08 0.98
C GLY A 147 -5.88 2.14 -0.13
N ILE A 148 -4.78 2.80 -0.44
CA ILE A 148 -4.69 3.92 -1.37
C ILE A 148 -4.42 3.45 -2.80
N GLY A 149 -5.10 4.05 -3.77
CA GLY A 149 -4.90 3.78 -5.19
C GLY A 149 -5.76 2.63 -5.72
N GLY A 150 -5.43 2.15 -6.92
CA GLY A 150 -6.24 1.14 -7.62
C GLY A 150 -5.39 -0.01 -8.16
N PRO A 151 -4.56 0.22 -9.20
CA PRO A 151 -3.73 -0.84 -9.75
C PRO A 151 -2.69 -1.31 -8.74
N GLY A 152 -2.55 -2.63 -8.59
CA GLY A 152 -1.45 -3.23 -7.84
C GLY A 152 -1.77 -3.68 -6.42
N LYS A 153 -3.00 -3.53 -5.90
CA LYS A 153 -3.35 -4.02 -4.56
C LYS A 153 -3.06 -5.51 -4.37
N ALA A 154 -3.38 -6.32 -5.38
CA ALA A 154 -3.03 -7.73 -5.42
C ALA A 154 -1.52 -8.02 -5.45
N PHE A 155 -0.66 -7.02 -5.71
CA PHE A 155 0.79 -7.18 -5.86
C PHE A 155 1.57 -6.41 -4.78
N GLY A 156 0.95 -6.16 -3.63
CA GLY A 156 1.59 -5.54 -2.49
C GLY A 156 1.67 -4.00 -2.55
N HIS A 157 0.73 -3.37 -3.27
CA HIS A 157 0.60 -1.91 -3.33
C HIS A 157 -0.65 -1.44 -2.58
N GLY A 158 -0.66 -0.17 -2.16
CA GLY A 158 -1.81 0.53 -1.63
C GLY A 158 -1.99 0.41 -0.12
N MET A 159 -1.26 -0.46 0.57
CA MET A 159 -1.26 -0.48 2.03
C MET A 159 -0.53 0.74 2.57
N LEU A 160 -1.23 1.58 3.36
CA LEU A 160 -0.63 2.67 4.12
C LEU A 160 -0.13 2.11 5.45
N VAL A 161 1.19 2.19 5.66
CA VAL A 161 1.88 1.77 6.89
C VAL A 161 2.16 3.01 7.73
N ILE A 162 1.82 2.96 9.03
CA ILE A 162 2.00 4.04 10.02
C ILE A 162 2.58 3.48 11.32
#